data_AF-A0A3M2KXY2-F1
#
_entry.id   AF-A0A3M2KXY2-F1
#
_cell.length_a   1.000
_cell.length_b   1.000
_cell.length_c   1.000
_cell.angle_alpha   90.00
_cell.angle_beta   90.00
_cell.angle_gamma   90.00
#
_symmetry.space_group_name_H-M   'P 1'
#
loop_
_entity.id
_entity.type
_entity.pdbx_description
1 polymer ?
#
loop_
_entity_poly.entity_id
_entity_poly.type
_entity_poly.pdbx_seq_one_letter_code
_entity_poly.pdbx_strand_id
1 'polypeptide(L)'
;MTSEIELRRDLPVFEIYAGANGARLEIHPWFFVAGRQYLGTTRVLPPGTGKAPAHIHVGITQHSFLLAGERATYRLGRRTRTLAPGDDLIVEPGVPHTDPYNDSDQPIVVRSLYSPGPVWLLAFARTLGQALRDGKVDAHQELRLPHLLLMLGSPGSVTFAAGIPLPVQRRILLPVATRLARRRGYAPAAGLRDHIFG
;
A
#
# COMPACT_ATOMS: atom_id res chain seq x y z
N MET A 1 17.75 9.60 16.18
CA MET A 1 17.27 8.52 17.08
C MET A 1 15.85 8.73 17.55
N THR A 2 15.44 9.94 17.97
CA THR A 2 14.06 10.19 18.48
C THR A 2 12.97 9.95 17.43
N SER A 3 13.20 10.31 16.17
CA SER A 3 12.22 10.15 15.09
C SER A 3 11.93 8.69 14.72
N GLU A 4 12.91 7.80 14.80
CA GLU A 4 12.73 6.39 14.43
C GLU A 4 11.88 5.65 15.49
N ILE A 5 12.12 5.94 16.76
CA ILE A 5 11.31 5.44 17.88
C ILE A 5 9.86 5.96 17.73
N GLU A 6 9.69 7.23 17.36
CA GLU A 6 8.37 7.83 17.15
C GLU A 6 7.59 7.22 15.97
N LEU A 7 8.26 6.72 14.92
CA LEU A 7 7.60 6.04 13.80
C LEU A 7 7.19 4.60 14.15
N ARG A 8 7.85 3.97 15.12
CA ARG A 8 7.60 2.59 15.54
C ARG A 8 6.60 2.45 16.69
N ARG A 9 6.28 3.53 17.40
CA ARG A 9 5.30 3.52 18.51
C ARG A 9 3.93 2.98 18.07
N ASP A 10 3.08 2.63 19.03
CA ASP A 10 1.69 2.32 18.73
C ASP A 10 0.99 3.55 18.17
N LEU A 11 0.42 3.38 16.98
CA LEU A 11 -0.28 4.44 16.26
C LEU A 11 -1.79 4.29 16.49
N PRO A 12 -2.53 5.40 16.64
CA PRO A 12 -3.98 5.32 16.71
C PRO A 12 -4.50 4.63 15.45
N VAL A 13 -5.47 3.72 15.65
CA VAL A 13 -6.12 3.02 14.56
C VAL A 13 -7.41 3.75 14.24
N PHE A 14 -7.54 4.18 12.98
CA PHE A 14 -8.73 4.86 12.49
C PHE A 14 -9.75 3.89 11.93
N GLU A 15 -9.30 2.89 11.15
CA GLU A 15 -10.16 1.84 10.59
C GLU A 15 -9.44 0.49 10.62
N ILE A 16 -10.21 -0.58 10.81
CA ILE A 16 -9.74 -1.96 10.79
C ILE A 16 -10.60 -2.76 9.82
N TYR A 17 -9.94 -3.52 8.96
CA TYR A 17 -10.54 -4.46 8.04
C TYR A 17 -9.94 -5.84 8.29
N ALA A 18 -10.79 -6.84 8.53
CA ALA A 18 -10.38 -8.23 8.67
C ALA A 18 -10.87 -9.03 7.46
N GLY A 19 -10.03 -9.90 6.92
CA GLY A 19 -10.36 -10.82 5.84
C GLY A 19 -10.17 -12.28 6.24
N ALA A 20 -10.26 -13.17 5.25
CA ALA A 20 -10.07 -14.60 5.47
C ALA A 20 -8.65 -14.93 5.97
N ASN A 21 -8.50 -16.09 6.62
CA ASN A 21 -7.20 -16.65 7.04
C ASN A 21 -6.38 -15.73 7.96
N GLY A 22 -7.04 -14.89 8.77
CA GLY A 22 -6.37 -13.98 9.70
C GLY A 22 -5.78 -12.72 9.06
N ALA A 23 -6.08 -12.47 7.78
CA ALA A 23 -5.69 -11.23 7.11
C ALA A 23 -6.28 -10.02 7.82
N ARG A 24 -5.47 -8.97 7.98
CA ARG A 24 -5.95 -7.71 8.57
C ARG A 24 -5.24 -6.54 7.94
N LEU A 25 -5.98 -5.45 7.77
CA LEU A 25 -5.46 -4.14 7.41
C LEU A 25 -5.98 -3.12 8.42
N GLU A 26 -5.05 -2.37 8.99
CA GLU A 26 -5.30 -1.22 9.84
C GLU A 26 -4.89 0.04 9.09
N ILE A 27 -5.69 1.09 9.23
CA ILE A 27 -5.37 2.41 8.71
C ILE A 27 -5.06 3.30 9.90
N HIS A 28 -3.88 3.91 9.87
CA HIS A 28 -3.46 4.91 10.84
C HIS A 28 -3.63 6.28 10.19
N PRO A 29 -4.47 7.16 10.77
CA PRO A 29 -4.77 8.45 10.17
C PRO A 29 -3.53 9.33 10.19
N TRP A 30 -3.60 10.50 9.54
CA TRP A 30 -2.46 11.40 9.50
C TRP A 30 -1.94 11.76 10.89
N PHE A 31 -0.63 11.65 11.07
CA PHE A 31 0.09 12.08 12.26
C PHE A 31 1.39 12.78 11.88
N PHE A 32 1.97 13.52 12.83
CA PHE A 32 3.20 14.27 12.61
C PHE A 32 4.36 13.72 13.44
N VAL A 33 5.52 13.62 12.82
CA VAL A 33 6.81 13.26 13.46
C VAL A 33 7.86 14.20 12.88
N ALA A 34 8.59 14.89 13.76
CA ALA A 34 9.63 15.87 13.38
C ALA A 34 9.19 16.86 12.27
N GLY A 35 7.96 17.38 12.36
CA GLY A 35 7.41 18.34 11.39
C GLY A 35 6.98 17.74 10.04
N ARG A 36 7.06 16.42 9.84
CA ARG A 36 6.60 15.73 8.63
C ARG A 36 5.29 15.00 8.89
N GLN A 37 4.40 15.04 7.91
CA GLN A 37 3.10 14.37 7.97
C GLN A 37 3.19 12.95 7.41
N TYR A 38 2.68 11.97 8.14
CA TYR A 38 2.65 10.56 7.75
C TYR A 38 1.22 10.05 7.69
N LEU A 39 0.94 9.19 6.70
CA LEU A 39 -0.20 8.28 6.70
C LEU A 39 0.34 6.86 6.89
N GLY A 40 -0.32 6.02 7.69
CA GLY A 40 0.15 4.68 7.98
C GLY A 40 -0.83 3.58 7.63
N THR A 41 -0.30 2.40 7.34
CA THR A 41 -1.05 1.15 7.32
C THR A 41 -0.30 0.08 8.08
N THR A 42 -1.01 -0.79 8.81
CA THR A 42 -0.44 -2.02 9.38
C THR A 42 -1.21 -3.21 8.82
N ARG A 43 -0.49 -4.22 8.33
CA ARG A 43 -1.07 -5.42 7.74
C ARG A 43 -0.63 -6.66 8.50
N VAL A 44 -1.58 -7.52 8.82
CA VAL A 44 -1.31 -8.92 9.15
C VAL A 44 -1.39 -9.70 7.84
N LEU A 45 -0.27 -10.29 7.43
CA LEU A 45 -0.12 -11.01 6.17
C LEU A 45 0.00 -12.52 6.46
N PRO A 46 -0.98 -13.33 6.07
CA PRO A 46 -0.86 -14.79 6.13
C PRO A 46 0.27 -15.33 5.23
N PRO A 47 0.66 -16.61 5.41
CA PRO A 47 1.68 -17.26 4.58
C PRO A 47 1.44 -17.09 3.07
N GLY A 48 2.47 -16.72 2.33
CA GLY A 48 2.41 -16.57 0.86
C GLY A 48 1.70 -15.33 0.32
N THR A 49 1.35 -14.35 1.17
CA THR A 49 0.52 -13.19 0.79
C THR A 49 1.25 -11.84 0.84
N GLY A 50 0.59 -10.76 0.44
CA GLY A 50 1.08 -9.37 0.48
C GLY A 50 1.92 -8.94 -0.72
N LYS A 51 2.16 -9.83 -1.68
CA LYS A 51 3.07 -9.57 -2.81
C LYS A 51 2.40 -8.72 -3.89
N ALA A 52 2.43 -7.41 -3.69
CA ALA A 52 1.96 -6.45 -4.69
C ALA A 52 2.84 -6.42 -5.95
N PRO A 53 2.28 -6.02 -7.11
CA PRO A 53 3.07 -5.74 -8.30
C PRO A 53 4.15 -4.69 -8.05
N ALA A 54 5.27 -4.80 -8.75
CA ALA A 54 6.35 -3.81 -8.63
C ALA A 54 5.87 -2.42 -9.07
N HIS A 55 6.16 -1.41 -8.27
CA HIS A 55 5.66 -0.05 -8.46
C HIS A 55 6.66 1.01 -7.99
N ILE A 56 6.30 2.27 -8.23
CA ILE A 56 6.99 3.46 -7.74
C ILE A 56 5.97 4.38 -7.07
N HIS A 57 6.42 5.17 -6.11
CA HIS A 57 5.70 6.35 -5.63
C HIS A 57 6.39 7.63 -6.10
N VAL A 58 5.65 8.59 -6.65
CA VAL A 58 6.18 9.88 -7.06
C VAL A 58 5.96 10.88 -5.94
N GLY A 59 7.06 11.45 -5.41
CA GLY A 59 7.03 12.48 -4.38
C GLY A 59 6.72 11.98 -2.96
N ILE A 60 6.81 10.67 -2.69
CA ILE A 60 6.56 10.07 -1.38
C ILE A 60 7.73 9.19 -0.98
N THR A 61 8.19 9.38 0.24
CA THR A 61 9.07 8.43 0.94
C THR A 61 8.20 7.44 1.69
N GLN A 62 8.47 6.15 1.52
CA GLN A 62 7.84 5.08 2.27
C GLN A 62 8.82 4.50 3.28
N HIS A 63 8.38 4.35 4.52
CA HIS A 63 9.06 3.58 5.55
C HIS A 63 8.32 2.26 5.75
N SER A 64 9.02 1.16 5.98
CA SER A 64 8.39 -0.12 6.31
C SER A 64 9.14 -0.87 7.40
N PHE A 65 8.36 -1.44 8.33
CA PHE A 65 8.86 -2.13 9.51
C PHE A 65 8.20 -3.50 9.63
N LEU A 66 8.98 -4.51 10.00
CA LEU A 66 8.44 -5.79 10.46
C LEU A 66 8.19 -5.69 11.97
N LEU A 67 6.92 -5.73 12.36
CA LEU A 67 6.49 -5.64 13.76
C LEU A 67 6.41 -7.00 14.44
N ALA A 68 6.06 -8.04 13.69
CA ALA A 68 6.02 -9.42 14.17
C ALA A 68 6.26 -10.42 13.03
N GLY A 69 6.84 -11.56 13.36
CA GLY A 69 7.31 -12.56 12.40
C GLY A 69 8.84 -12.59 12.28
N GLU A 70 9.37 -13.62 11.63
CA GLU A 70 10.83 -13.82 11.49
C GLU A 70 11.44 -12.89 10.43
N ARG A 71 10.79 -12.79 9.26
CA ARG A 71 11.23 -11.96 8.13
C ARG A 71 10.05 -11.62 7.22
N ALA A 72 10.15 -10.47 6.55
CA ALA A 72 9.37 -10.16 5.35
C ALA A 72 10.31 -10.09 4.15
N THR A 73 9.86 -10.50 2.97
CA THR A 73 10.64 -10.36 1.75
C THR A 73 10.18 -9.11 1.00
N TYR A 74 11.11 -8.35 0.43
CA TYR A 74 10.80 -7.20 -0.41
C TYR A 74 11.75 -7.14 -1.61
N ARG A 75 11.48 -6.23 -2.55
CA ARG A 75 12.38 -6.00 -3.69
C ARG A 75 12.68 -4.52 -3.86
N LEU A 76 13.95 -4.22 -4.14
CA LEU A 76 14.40 -2.90 -4.63
C LEU A 76 15.00 -3.09 -6.01
N GLY A 77 14.29 -2.59 -7.03
CA GLY A 77 14.56 -2.86 -8.43
C GLY A 77 14.55 -4.36 -8.73
N ARG A 78 15.71 -4.90 -9.09
CA ARG A 78 15.90 -6.33 -9.40
C ARG A 78 16.37 -7.17 -8.22
N ARG A 79 16.73 -6.55 -7.09
CA ARG A 79 17.29 -7.25 -5.93
C ARG A 79 16.20 -7.61 -4.94
N THR A 80 16.08 -8.91 -4.64
CA THR A 80 15.27 -9.42 -3.53
C THR A 80 16.08 -9.28 -2.24
N ARG A 81 15.41 -8.86 -1.17
CA ARG A 81 15.99 -8.67 0.16
C ARG A 81 14.98 -9.08 1.22
N THR A 82 15.47 -9.24 2.44
CA THR A 82 14.66 -9.53 3.63
C THR A 82 14.67 -8.35 4.58
N LEU A 83 13.55 -8.12 5.25
CA LEU A 83 13.35 -7.16 6.32
C LEU A 83 13.14 -7.97 7.61
N ALA A 84 14.04 -7.81 8.58
CA ALA A 84 13.96 -8.46 9.89
C ALA A 84 13.41 -7.49 10.96
N PRO A 85 12.98 -7.98 12.14
CA PRO A 85 12.61 -7.11 13.25
C PRO A 85 13.79 -6.24 13.66
N GLY A 86 13.56 -4.93 13.83
CA GLY A 86 14.63 -3.97 14.11
C GLY A 86 15.16 -3.24 12.88
N ASP A 87 15.02 -3.81 11.67
CA ASP A 87 15.41 -3.12 10.44
C ASP A 87 14.44 -1.96 10.09
N ASP A 88 14.94 -0.98 9.33
CA ASP A 88 14.14 0.06 8.67
C ASP A 88 14.33 -0.05 7.15
N LEU A 89 13.23 -0.26 6.43
CA LEU A 89 13.21 -0.13 4.98
C LEU A 89 12.69 1.25 4.60
N ILE A 90 13.58 2.07 4.04
CA ILE A 90 13.24 3.36 3.45
C ILE A 90 13.26 3.23 1.92
N VAL A 91 12.13 3.53 1.29
CA VAL A 91 11.99 3.61 -0.16
C VAL A 91 11.82 5.07 -0.56
N GLU A 92 12.82 5.59 -1.27
CA GLU A 92 12.80 6.97 -1.74
C GLU A 92 11.85 7.16 -2.94
N PRO A 93 11.38 8.41 -3.18
CA PRO A 93 10.56 8.73 -4.34
C PRO A 93 11.15 8.24 -5.66
N GLY A 94 10.33 7.60 -6.48
CA GLY A 94 10.69 7.09 -7.80
C GLY A 94 11.48 5.78 -7.80
N VAL A 95 11.86 5.24 -6.65
CA VAL A 95 12.58 3.96 -6.56
C VAL A 95 11.64 2.79 -6.86
N PRO A 96 11.90 1.97 -7.89
CA PRO A 96 11.11 0.78 -8.17
C PRO A 96 11.23 -0.24 -7.05
N HIS A 97 10.10 -0.74 -6.55
CA HIS A 97 10.09 -1.69 -5.45
C HIS A 97 8.85 -2.60 -5.47
N THR A 98 8.94 -3.67 -4.68
CA THR A 98 7.79 -4.45 -4.20
C THR A 98 7.80 -4.33 -2.69
N ASP A 99 6.65 -3.96 -2.11
CA ASP A 99 6.45 -3.85 -0.67
C ASP A 99 6.83 -5.14 0.07
N PRO A 100 7.13 -5.07 1.37
CA PRO A 100 7.35 -6.27 2.16
C PRO A 100 6.12 -7.20 2.12
N TYR A 101 6.38 -8.45 1.76
CA TYR A 101 5.40 -9.51 1.63
C TYR A 101 5.83 -10.75 2.39
N ASN A 102 4.89 -11.66 2.64
CA ASN A 102 5.11 -12.88 3.37
C ASN A 102 5.36 -14.05 2.42
N ASP A 103 6.59 -14.54 2.35
CA ASP A 103 6.95 -15.78 1.66
C ASP A 103 7.28 -16.93 2.63
N SER A 104 7.04 -16.73 3.92
CA SER A 104 7.19 -17.76 4.95
C SER A 104 5.92 -18.57 5.15
N ASP A 105 5.98 -19.55 6.05
CA ASP A 105 4.87 -20.42 6.47
C ASP A 105 4.14 -19.94 7.73
N GLN A 106 4.57 -18.81 8.32
CA GLN A 106 3.95 -18.19 9.50
C GLN A 106 3.41 -16.80 9.16
N PRO A 107 2.35 -16.31 9.82
CA PRO A 107 1.88 -14.95 9.61
C PRO A 107 2.93 -13.91 10.05
N ILE A 108 2.97 -12.77 9.35
CA ILE A 108 3.81 -11.62 9.71
C ILE A 108 2.95 -10.37 9.87
N VAL A 109 3.49 -9.36 10.57
CA VAL A 109 2.88 -8.05 10.73
C VAL A 109 3.80 -6.98 10.20
N VAL A 110 3.39 -6.30 9.14
CA VAL A 110 4.16 -5.24 8.47
C VAL A 110 3.45 -3.90 8.65
N ARG A 111 4.20 -2.88 9.05
CA ARG A 111 3.72 -1.49 9.02
C ARG A 111 4.41 -0.72 7.93
N SER A 112 3.64 0.02 7.14
CA SER A 112 4.14 0.94 6.11
C SER A 112 3.64 2.35 6.37
N LEU A 113 4.54 3.33 6.34
CA LEU A 113 4.27 4.74 6.57
C LEU A 113 4.69 5.55 5.35
N TYR A 114 3.89 6.55 4.98
CA TYR A 114 4.07 7.34 3.76
C TYR A 114 4.15 8.82 4.09
N SER A 115 5.22 9.49 3.62
CA SER A 115 5.45 10.93 3.82
C SER A 115 5.79 11.65 2.51
N PRO A 116 5.08 12.72 2.14
CA PRO A 116 3.81 13.16 2.74
C PRO A 116 2.75 12.08 2.58
N GLY A 117 1.77 12.01 3.48
CA GLY A 117 0.66 11.07 3.37
C GLY A 117 -0.38 11.59 2.37
N PRO A 118 -0.47 11.08 1.14
CA PRO A 118 -1.44 11.58 0.17
C PRO A 118 -2.85 11.07 0.50
N VAL A 119 -3.88 11.89 0.23
CA VAL A 119 -5.30 11.46 0.34
C VAL A 119 -5.59 10.23 -0.52
N TRP A 120 -4.92 10.11 -1.67
CA TRP A 120 -5.08 8.94 -2.54
C TRP A 120 -4.64 7.62 -1.87
N LEU A 121 -3.58 7.61 -1.03
CA LEU A 121 -3.20 6.37 -0.33
C LEU A 121 -4.21 5.98 0.74
N LEU A 122 -4.90 6.94 1.36
CA LEU A 122 -6.04 6.63 2.24
C LEU A 122 -7.18 5.99 1.44
N ALA A 123 -7.50 6.54 0.26
CA ALA A 123 -8.51 5.96 -0.63
C ALA A 123 -8.14 4.53 -1.05
N PHE A 124 -6.87 4.31 -1.39
CA PHE A 124 -6.35 2.99 -1.73
C PHE A 124 -6.43 2.02 -0.56
N ALA A 125 -5.97 2.42 0.63
CA ALA A 125 -6.00 1.57 1.84
C ALA A 125 -7.44 1.17 2.21
N ARG A 126 -8.40 2.11 2.17
CA ARG A 126 -9.82 1.80 2.39
C ARG A 126 -10.36 0.83 1.34
N THR A 127 -10.00 1.03 0.07
CA THR A 127 -10.44 0.18 -1.03
C THR A 127 -9.90 -1.24 -0.89
N LEU A 128 -8.61 -1.38 -0.55
CA LEU A 128 -8.00 -2.66 -0.23
C LEU A 128 -8.65 -3.31 0.99
N GLY A 129 -8.88 -2.55 2.06
CA GLY A 129 -9.53 -3.03 3.28
C GLY A 129 -10.94 -3.58 3.03
N GLN A 130 -11.76 -2.84 2.27
CA GLN A 130 -13.09 -3.31 1.89
C GLN A 130 -13.02 -4.56 1.00
N ALA A 131 -12.12 -4.58 0.00
CA ALA A 131 -11.93 -5.76 -0.83
C ALA A 131 -11.46 -6.97 -0.01
N LEU A 132 -10.60 -6.76 0.98
CA LEU A 132 -10.10 -7.80 1.88
C LEU A 132 -11.23 -8.39 2.71
N ARG A 133 -12.03 -7.53 3.36
CA ARG A 133 -13.21 -7.92 4.14
C ARG A 133 -14.22 -8.69 3.31
N ASP A 134 -14.47 -8.24 2.09
CA ASP A 134 -15.48 -8.81 1.21
C ASP A 134 -14.97 -10.06 0.44
N GLY A 135 -13.72 -10.49 0.65
CA GLY A 135 -13.12 -11.63 -0.07
C GLY A 135 -12.90 -11.36 -1.58
N LYS A 136 -12.82 -10.09 -1.99
CA LYS A 136 -12.66 -9.62 -3.37
C LYS A 136 -11.21 -9.28 -3.73
N VAL A 137 -10.26 -9.88 -3.03
CA VAL A 137 -8.82 -9.79 -3.31
C VAL A 137 -8.36 -10.95 -4.21
N ASP A 138 -7.10 -10.92 -4.63
CA ASP A 138 -6.41 -12.06 -5.23
C ASP A 138 -5.78 -13.00 -4.18
N ALA A 139 -5.01 -13.99 -4.63
CA ALA A 139 -4.35 -14.96 -3.74
C ALA A 139 -3.26 -14.33 -2.84
N HIS A 140 -2.75 -13.15 -3.21
CA HIS A 140 -1.82 -12.39 -2.39
C HIS A 140 -2.52 -11.37 -1.49
N GLN A 141 -3.85 -11.41 -1.40
CA GLN A 141 -4.63 -10.44 -0.63
C GLN A 141 -4.49 -9.01 -1.15
N GLU A 142 -4.20 -8.85 -2.43
CA GLU A 142 -4.10 -7.58 -3.12
C GLU A 142 -5.36 -7.30 -3.95
N LEU A 143 -5.51 -6.04 -4.36
CA LEU A 143 -6.55 -5.68 -5.32
C LEU A 143 -6.34 -6.45 -6.63
N ARG A 144 -7.40 -7.11 -7.10
CA ARG A 144 -7.40 -7.73 -8.44
C ARG A 144 -7.05 -6.68 -9.49
N LEU A 145 -6.34 -7.11 -10.54
CA LEU A 145 -5.76 -6.20 -11.54
C LEU A 145 -6.72 -5.12 -12.07
N PRO A 146 -7.99 -5.40 -12.45
CA PRO A 146 -8.89 -4.34 -12.91
C PRO A 146 -9.18 -3.29 -11.83
N HIS A 147 -9.32 -3.71 -10.57
CA HIS A 147 -9.55 -2.81 -9.44
C HIS A 147 -8.30 -1.98 -9.14
N LEU A 148 -7.12 -2.61 -9.16
CA LEU A 148 -5.85 -1.93 -9.01
C LEU A 148 -5.66 -0.85 -10.09
N LEU A 149 -5.87 -1.18 -11.37
CA LEU A 149 -5.73 -0.24 -12.47
C LEU A 149 -6.71 0.94 -12.37
N LEU A 150 -7.94 0.69 -11.90
CA LEU A 150 -8.90 1.76 -11.59
C LEU A 150 -8.37 2.71 -10.52
N MET A 151 -7.79 2.17 -9.45
CA MET A 151 -7.21 2.99 -8.38
C MET A 151 -6.02 3.82 -8.89
N LEU A 152 -5.10 3.20 -9.64
CA LEU A 152 -3.95 3.88 -10.23
C LEU A 152 -4.36 4.98 -11.23
N GLY A 153 -5.47 4.78 -11.95
CA GLY A 153 -6.02 5.77 -12.87
C GLY A 153 -6.93 6.82 -12.23
N SER A 154 -7.10 6.81 -10.90
CA SER A 154 -7.90 7.81 -10.18
C SER A 154 -7.10 9.11 -9.97
N PRO A 155 -7.75 10.28 -9.99
CA PRO A 155 -7.10 11.56 -9.72
C PRO A 155 -6.32 11.55 -8.40
N GLY A 156 -5.20 12.28 -8.35
CA GLY A 156 -4.32 12.31 -7.19
C GLY A 156 -3.46 11.06 -6.98
N SER A 157 -3.52 10.07 -7.88
CA SER A 157 -2.62 8.92 -7.80
C SER A 157 -1.17 9.34 -7.95
N VAL A 158 -0.38 8.85 -7.01
CA VAL A 158 1.07 9.05 -6.86
C VAL A 158 1.81 7.73 -7.02
N THR A 159 1.10 6.64 -7.31
CA THR A 159 1.65 5.29 -7.45
C THR A 159 1.53 4.86 -8.91
N PHE A 160 2.59 4.27 -9.46
CA PHE A 160 2.62 3.83 -10.86
C PHE A 160 3.35 2.50 -10.98
N ALA A 161 3.01 1.71 -12.01
CA ALA A 161 3.69 0.45 -12.28
C ALA A 161 5.18 0.70 -12.59
N ALA A 162 6.06 -0.13 -12.05
CA ALA A 162 7.48 -0.07 -12.37
C ALA A 162 7.73 -0.58 -13.81
N GLY A 163 8.66 0.05 -14.52
CA GLY A 163 9.12 -0.42 -15.83
C GLY A 163 8.27 0.01 -17.04
N ILE A 164 7.11 0.64 -16.83
CA ILE A 164 6.33 1.26 -17.91
C ILE A 164 6.55 2.78 -17.88
N PRO A 165 6.89 3.45 -19.00
CA PRO A 165 7.06 4.89 -19.01
C PRO A 165 5.81 5.62 -18.48
N LEU A 166 6.02 6.56 -17.55
CA LEU A 166 4.92 7.34 -16.92
C LEU A 166 3.97 7.99 -17.94
N PRO A 167 4.43 8.60 -19.04
CA PRO A 167 3.53 9.18 -20.04
C PRO A 167 2.59 8.15 -20.67
N VAL A 168 3.08 6.92 -20.91
CA VAL A 168 2.28 5.81 -21.47
C VAL A 168 1.23 5.35 -20.47
N GLN A 169 1.60 5.20 -19.19
CA GLN A 169 0.65 4.85 -18.14
C GLN A 169 -0.47 5.90 -18.03
N ARG A 170 -0.09 7.18 -17.91
CA ARG A 170 -1.04 8.27 -17.66
C ARG A 170 -1.95 8.59 -18.83
N ARG A 171 -1.45 8.55 -20.07
CA ARG A 171 -2.20 9.01 -21.25
C ARG A 171 -2.96 7.89 -21.96
N ILE A 172 -2.54 6.64 -21.80
CA ILE A 172 -3.06 5.52 -22.58
C ILE A 172 -3.60 4.42 -21.66
N LEU A 173 -2.72 3.80 -20.87
CA LEU A 173 -3.08 2.56 -20.15
C LEU A 173 -4.14 2.81 -19.07
N LEU A 174 -3.91 3.77 -18.18
CA LEU A 174 -4.79 4.01 -17.03
C LEU A 174 -6.18 4.54 -17.45
N PRO A 175 -6.33 5.50 -18.39
CA PRO A 175 -7.66 5.94 -18.83
C PRO A 175 -8.50 4.80 -19.43
N VAL A 176 -7.89 3.95 -20.26
CA VAL A 176 -8.57 2.80 -20.86
C VAL A 176 -8.93 1.76 -19.78
N ALA A 177 -7.98 1.42 -18.91
CA ALA A 177 -8.19 0.44 -17.86
C ALA A 177 -9.25 0.88 -16.85
N THR A 178 -9.25 2.15 -16.43
CA THR A 178 -10.27 2.71 -15.54
C THR A 178 -11.68 2.61 -16.14
N ARG A 179 -11.83 2.93 -17.44
CA ARG A 179 -13.13 2.79 -18.12
C ARG A 179 -13.61 1.34 -18.15
N LEU A 180 -12.72 0.40 -18.46
CA LEU A 180 -13.05 -1.03 -18.48
C LEU A 180 -13.36 -1.59 -17.09
N ALA A 181 -12.63 -1.15 -16.06
CA ALA A 181 -12.85 -1.57 -14.68
C ALA A 181 -14.21 -1.06 -14.16
N ARG A 182 -14.57 0.20 -14.43
CA ARG A 182 -15.89 0.74 -14.08
C ARG A 182 -17.02 -0.02 -14.76
N ARG A 183 -16.87 -0.38 -16.04
CA ARG A 183 -17.84 -1.22 -16.76
C ARG A 183 -18.00 -2.61 -16.15
N ARG A 184 -17.00 -3.11 -15.42
CA ARG A 184 -17.05 -4.37 -14.67
C ARG A 184 -17.53 -4.21 -13.22
N GLY A 185 -18.03 -3.02 -12.86
CA GLY A 185 -18.58 -2.75 -11.53
C GLY A 185 -17.54 -2.45 -10.44
N TYR A 186 -16.28 -2.23 -10.80
CA TYR A 186 -15.28 -1.78 -9.82
C TYR A 186 -15.44 -0.29 -9.53
N ALA A 187 -15.30 0.07 -8.25
CA ALA A 187 -15.32 1.44 -7.76
C ALA A 187 -14.43 1.55 -6.51
N PRO A 188 -13.86 2.73 -6.22
CA PRO A 188 -13.16 2.95 -4.97
C PRO A 188 -14.10 2.75 -3.78
N ALA A 189 -13.53 2.50 -2.60
CA ALA A 189 -14.27 2.51 -1.36
C ALA A 189 -15.05 3.82 -1.17
N ALA A 190 -16.30 3.72 -0.71
CA ALA A 190 -17.07 4.89 -0.31
C ALA A 190 -16.36 5.64 0.85
N GLY A 191 -16.39 6.98 0.84
CA GLY A 191 -16.00 7.77 2.03
C GLY A 191 -14.92 8.84 1.85
N LEU A 192 -14.42 9.07 0.63
CA LEU A 192 -13.70 10.31 0.28
C LEU A 192 -14.51 11.00 -0.83
N ARG A 193 -15.15 12.13 -0.49
CA ARG A 193 -16.06 12.82 -1.41
C ARG A 193 -15.32 13.22 -2.70
N ASP A 194 -15.99 13.12 -3.84
CA ASP A 194 -15.41 13.39 -5.17
C ASP A 194 -14.75 14.78 -5.31
N HIS A 195 -15.18 15.76 -4.49
CA HIS A 195 -14.68 17.14 -4.54
C HIS A 195 -13.30 17.36 -3.90
N ILE A 196 -12.71 16.37 -3.22
CA ILE A 196 -11.33 16.51 -2.69
C ILE A 196 -10.30 16.37 -3.82
N PHE A 197 -10.72 15.83 -4.96
CA PHE A 197 -9.86 15.59 -6.13
C PHE A 197 -10.21 16.49 -7.33
N GLY A 198 -11.07 17.49 -7.13
CA GLY A 198 -11.50 18.47 -8.14
C GLY A 198 -10.63 19.71 -8.17
#